data_AF-A0A355V2V7-F1
#
_entry.id   AF-A0A355V2V7-F1
#
_cell.length_a   1.000
_cell.length_b   1.000
_cell.length_c   1.000
_cell.angle_alpha   90.00
_cell.angle_beta   90.00
_cell.angle_gamma   90.00
#
_symmetry.space_group_name_H-M   'P 1'
#
loop_
_entity.id
_entity.type
_entity.pdbx_description
1 polymer ?
#
loop_
_entity_poly.entity_id
_entity_poly.type
_entity_poly.pdbx_seq_one_letter_code
_entity_poly.pdbx_strand_id
1 'polypeptide(L)'
;MRKWGLPAQKCDFGRQRNYFITAQQSRFTAPRELFMLELIKYVVEQFAEKKDEIEYKVDEKENAIEVTVLLAESDMGKVIGKQGKIAKALRTLVKAATPRESKKYVLEIKEKN
;
A
#
# COMPACT_ATOMS: atom_id res chain seq x y z
N MET A 1 27.21 -37.74 -21.23
CA MET A 1 26.56 -38.17 -19.98
C MET A 1 25.55 -37.10 -19.55
N ARG A 2 24.26 -37.51 -19.44
CA ARG A 2 23.05 -36.86 -18.83
C ARG A 2 22.74 -35.42 -19.32
N LYS A 3 21.96 -35.19 -20.39
CA LYS A 3 20.47 -35.29 -20.50
C LYS A 3 19.73 -34.91 -19.22
N TRP A 4 19.00 -33.77 -19.24
CA TRP A 4 17.66 -33.44 -18.66
C TRP A 4 17.40 -31.95 -19.03
N GLY A 5 16.36 -31.48 -19.75
CA GLY A 5 15.12 -32.10 -20.20
C GLY A 5 13.90 -31.63 -19.39
N LEU A 6 13.42 -30.40 -19.64
CA LEU A 6 12.05 -29.84 -19.38
C LEU A 6 11.61 -29.70 -17.89
N PRO A 7 10.51 -28.99 -17.54
CA PRO A 7 9.75 -27.93 -18.23
C PRO A 7 9.60 -26.64 -17.38
N ALA A 8 9.45 -25.47 -18.02
CA ALA A 8 8.90 -24.28 -17.36
C ALA A 8 7.37 -24.47 -17.22
N GLN A 9 6.94 -25.17 -16.17
CA GLN A 9 5.53 -25.23 -15.77
C GLN A 9 5.19 -23.99 -14.93
N LYS A 10 4.17 -23.27 -15.39
CA LYS A 10 3.40 -22.31 -14.59
C LYS A 10 2.83 -23.04 -13.36
N CYS A 11 3.05 -22.46 -12.18
CA CYS A 11 2.16 -22.66 -11.03
C CYS A 11 1.91 -21.30 -10.37
N ASP A 12 0.63 -20.98 -10.32
CA ASP A 12 0.00 -19.88 -9.62
C ASP A 12 0.26 -19.90 -8.12
N PHE A 13 0.03 -18.75 -7.50
CA PHE A 13 -0.48 -18.63 -6.14
C PHE A 13 0.45 -19.07 -4.99
N GLY A 14 1.06 -18.10 -4.31
CA GLY A 14 1.82 -18.41 -3.10
C GLY A 14 2.62 -17.25 -2.53
N ARG A 15 1.91 -16.31 -1.89
CA ARG A 15 2.37 -15.47 -0.77
C ARG A 15 3.60 -16.09 -0.06
N GLN A 16 4.76 -15.41 -0.07
CA GLN A 16 5.61 -15.12 1.12
C GLN A 16 6.78 -14.19 0.74
N ARG A 17 6.92 -13.13 1.56
CA ARG A 17 7.96 -12.10 1.54
C ARG A 17 9.33 -12.69 1.84
N ASN A 18 10.37 -12.17 1.20
CA ASN A 18 11.73 -12.22 1.72
C ASN A 18 12.49 -10.96 1.30
N TYR A 19 12.30 -9.88 2.07
CA TYR A 19 13.27 -8.79 2.12
C TYR A 19 14.48 -9.29 2.90
N PHE A 20 15.45 -9.85 2.17
CA PHE A 20 16.76 -10.18 2.71
C PHE A 20 17.51 -8.89 3.01
N ILE A 21 17.73 -8.65 4.31
CA ILE A 21 18.56 -7.57 4.82
C ILE A 21 20.02 -8.07 4.78
N THR A 22 20.75 -7.74 3.73
CA THR A 22 22.22 -7.83 3.72
C THR A 22 22.81 -6.49 3.29
N ALA A 23 23.42 -5.80 4.27
CA ALA A 23 24.61 -4.96 4.14
C ALA A 23 24.79 -4.15 2.84
N GLN A 24 23.93 -3.16 2.58
CA GLN A 24 24.29 -1.97 1.78
C GLN A 24 23.30 -0.82 2.03
N GLN A 25 23.28 -0.35 3.27
CA GLN A 25 22.58 0.85 3.68
C GLN A 25 23.35 2.10 3.26
N SER A 26 23.23 2.53 1.99
CA SER A 26 23.49 3.92 1.59
C SER A 26 23.24 4.08 0.08
N ARG A 27 22.01 4.43 -0.30
CA ARG A 27 21.59 5.14 -1.54
C ARG A 27 20.22 4.73 -2.10
N PHE A 28 19.55 3.72 -1.55
CA PHE A 28 18.14 3.49 -1.85
C PHE A 28 17.26 4.22 -0.83
N THR A 29 17.25 5.55 -0.87
CA THR A 29 16.05 6.26 -0.38
C THR A 29 14.97 5.98 -1.41
N ALA A 30 14.08 5.03 -1.13
CA ALA A 30 12.89 4.86 -1.94
C ALA A 30 12.23 6.24 -2.11
N PRO A 31 11.76 6.60 -3.33
CA PRO A 31 11.02 7.84 -3.52
C PRO A 31 9.95 7.95 -2.45
N ARG A 32 9.82 9.14 -1.84
CA ARG A 32 8.97 9.36 -0.66
C ARG A 32 7.50 8.93 -0.90
N GLU A 33 7.08 8.94 -2.16
CA GLU A 33 5.81 8.38 -2.63
C GLU A 33 5.64 6.90 -2.27
N LEU A 34 6.64 6.04 -2.54
CA LEU A 34 6.59 4.62 -2.23
C LEU A 34 6.49 4.38 -0.72
N PHE A 35 7.25 5.16 0.07
CA PHE A 35 7.21 5.04 1.53
C PHE A 35 5.82 5.37 2.09
N MET A 36 5.17 6.41 1.58
CA MET A 36 3.83 6.81 2.02
C MET A 36 2.77 5.76 1.66
N LEU A 37 2.87 5.15 0.48
CA LEU A 37 1.98 4.08 0.06
C LEU A 37 2.17 2.82 0.90
N GLU A 38 3.41 2.44 1.19
CA GLU A 38 3.71 1.30 2.05
C GLU A 38 3.16 1.49 3.46
N LEU A 39 3.25 2.70 4.01
CA LEU A 39 2.66 3.02 5.32
C LEU A 39 1.13 2.84 5.30
N ILE A 40 0.46 3.41 4.30
CA ILE A 40 -1.00 3.32 4.17
C ILE A 40 -1.41 1.86 4.01
N LYS A 41 -0.75 1.14 3.11
CA LYS A 41 -0.97 -0.28 2.85
C LYS A 41 -0.80 -1.12 4.11
N TYR A 42 0.29 -0.90 4.86
CA TYR A 42 0.56 -1.62 6.09
C TYR A 42 -0.57 -1.47 7.11
N VAL A 43 -1.08 -0.26 7.30
CA VAL A 43 -2.16 0.02 8.25
C VAL A 43 -3.49 -0.56 7.77
N VAL A 44 -3.85 -0.36 6.50
CA VAL A 44 -5.11 -0.87 5.92
C VAL A 44 -5.16 -2.40 5.97
N GLU A 45 -4.06 -3.07 5.68
CA GLU A 45 -3.94 -4.53 5.75
C GLU A 45 -4.09 -5.12 7.16
N GLN A 46 -4.03 -4.31 8.23
CA GLN A 46 -4.33 -4.79 9.58
C GLN A 46 -5.84 -4.88 9.85
N PHE A 47 -6.65 -4.12 9.12
CA PHE A 47 -8.10 -4.03 9.34
C PHE A 47 -8.93 -4.74 8.28
N ALA A 48 -8.40 -4.88 7.07
CA ALA A 48 -9.05 -5.59 5.98
C ALA A 48 -8.85 -7.11 6.11
N GLU A 49 -9.92 -7.87 5.87
CA GLU A 49 -9.85 -9.34 5.79
C GLU A 49 -9.35 -9.79 4.43
N LYS A 50 -9.78 -9.13 3.35
CA LYS A 50 -9.45 -9.51 1.99
C LYS A 50 -8.34 -8.64 1.41
N LYS A 51 -7.12 -8.89 1.87
CA LYS A 51 -5.91 -8.14 1.46
C LYS A 51 -5.64 -8.17 -0.04
N ASP A 52 -6.05 -9.24 -0.71
CA ASP A 52 -5.84 -9.46 -2.14
C ASP A 52 -6.84 -8.68 -3.02
N GLU A 53 -7.96 -8.21 -2.44
CA GLU A 53 -8.99 -7.41 -3.16
C GLU A 53 -8.76 -5.90 -3.07
N ILE A 54 -7.74 -5.46 -2.33
CA ILE A 54 -7.43 -4.05 -2.11
C ILE A 54 -6.59 -3.49 -3.26
N GLU A 55 -7.06 -2.41 -3.88
CA GLU A 55 -6.31 -1.68 -4.90
C GLU A 55 -5.89 -0.29 -4.39
N TYR A 56 -4.67 0.11 -4.73
CA TYR A 56 -4.12 1.42 -4.39
C TYR A 56 -3.83 2.17 -5.68
N LYS A 57 -4.46 3.34 -5.85
CA LYS A 57 -4.22 4.25 -6.98
C LYS A 57 -3.56 5.52 -6.47
N VAL A 58 -2.61 6.02 -7.25
CA VAL A 58 -1.79 7.17 -6.89
C VAL A 58 -1.79 8.12 -8.06
N ASP A 59 -2.37 9.28 -7.83
CA ASP A 59 -2.50 10.34 -8.81
C ASP A 59 -1.69 11.53 -8.33
N GLU A 60 -0.56 11.78 -9.00
CA GLU A 60 0.28 12.92 -8.71
C GLU A 60 -0.24 14.15 -9.45
N LYS A 61 -0.63 15.17 -8.69
CA LYS A 61 -0.99 16.50 -9.19
C LYS A 61 0.15 17.49 -8.89
N GLU A 62 -0.01 18.71 -9.40
CA GLU A 62 0.99 19.77 -9.27
C GLU A 62 1.28 20.12 -7.80
N ASN A 63 0.24 20.21 -6.97
CA ASN A 63 0.33 20.62 -5.56
C ASN A 63 -0.09 19.52 -4.55
N ALA A 64 -0.53 18.36 -5.03
CA ALA A 64 -1.06 17.30 -4.19
C ALA A 64 -0.76 15.92 -4.76
N ILE A 65 -0.65 14.92 -3.88
CA ILE A 65 -0.59 13.51 -4.24
C ILE A 65 -1.88 12.89 -3.71
N GLU A 66 -2.74 12.46 -4.62
CA GLU A 66 -4.00 11.81 -4.28
C GLU A 66 -3.78 10.30 -4.22
N VAL A 67 -4.01 9.71 -3.07
CA VAL A 67 -3.95 8.27 -2.84
C VAL A 67 -5.36 7.77 -2.66
N THR A 68 -5.86 7.01 -3.63
CA THR A 68 -7.17 6.36 -3.58
C THR A 68 -7.01 4.90 -3.20
N VAL A 69 -7.60 4.50 -2.07
CA VAL A 69 -7.69 3.12 -1.63
C VAL A 69 -9.05 2.57 -2.02
N LEU A 70 -9.07 1.57 -2.88
CA LEU A 70 -10.27 0.87 -3.32
C LEU A 70 -10.41 -0.43 -2.52
N LEU A 71 -11.51 -0.56 -1.82
CA LEU A 71 -11.82 -1.71 -0.95
C LEU A 71 -13.13 -2.35 -1.36
N ALA A 72 -13.28 -3.63 -1.04
CA ALA A 72 -14.59 -4.28 -1.06
C ALA A 72 -15.50 -3.71 0.04
N GLU A 73 -16.82 -3.73 -0.18
CA GLU A 73 -17.84 -3.29 0.77
C GLU A 73 -17.65 -3.91 2.18
N SER A 74 -17.28 -5.21 2.21
CA SER A 74 -17.04 -5.96 3.44
C SER A 74 -15.90 -5.41 4.31
N ASP A 75 -14.90 -4.76 3.69
CA ASP A 75 -13.73 -4.20 4.39
C ASP A 75 -13.87 -2.68 4.64
N MET A 76 -14.71 -1.99 3.87
CA MET A 76 -14.99 -0.56 4.03
C MET A 76 -15.42 -0.22 5.46
N GLY A 77 -16.35 -0.99 6.03
CA GLY A 77 -16.83 -0.77 7.39
C GLY A 77 -15.73 -0.89 8.46
N LYS A 78 -14.79 -1.82 8.25
CA LYS A 78 -13.68 -2.08 9.18
C LYS A 78 -12.60 -1.02 9.09
N VAL A 79 -12.24 -0.60 7.87
CA VAL A 79 -11.18 0.40 7.62
C VAL A 79 -11.65 1.82 7.97
N ILE A 80 -12.92 2.15 7.76
CA ILE A 80 -13.48 3.42 8.24
C ILE A 80 -13.59 3.37 9.77
N GLY A 81 -14.08 2.24 10.31
CA GLY A 81 -14.31 2.03 11.73
C GLY A 81 -15.51 2.83 12.27
N LYS A 82 -15.87 2.59 13.53
CA LYS A 82 -17.00 3.28 14.19
C LYS A 82 -16.76 4.79 14.21
N GLN A 83 -17.63 5.55 13.54
CA GLN A 83 -17.54 7.01 13.35
C GLN A 83 -16.35 7.49 12.50
N GLY A 84 -15.74 6.64 11.68
CA GLY A 84 -14.61 7.07 10.84
C GLY A 84 -13.31 7.32 11.61
N LYS A 85 -13.18 6.79 12.83
CA LYS A 85 -12.00 7.03 13.69
C LYS A 85 -10.70 6.56 13.04
N ILE A 86 -10.72 5.41 12.36
CA ILE A 86 -9.52 4.83 11.73
C ILE A 86 -9.13 5.67 10.50
N ALA A 87 -10.10 5.98 9.63
CA ALA A 87 -9.87 6.86 8.47
C ALA A 87 -9.34 8.24 8.89
N LYS A 88 -9.86 8.80 9.99
CA LYS A 88 -9.38 10.07 10.54
C LYS A 88 -7.94 9.97 11.05
N ALA A 89 -7.61 8.91 11.79
CA ALA A 89 -6.26 8.67 12.29
C ALA A 89 -5.24 8.52 11.14
N LEU A 90 -5.59 7.75 10.10
CA LEU A 90 -4.79 7.60 8.89
C LEU A 90 -4.50 8.95 8.21
N ARG A 91 -5.54 9.78 8.01
CA ARG A 91 -5.39 11.12 7.46
C ARG A 91 -4.48 12.00 8.31
N THR A 92 -4.59 11.91 9.64
CA THR A 92 -3.72 12.64 10.57
C THR A 92 -2.26 12.17 10.47
N LEU A 93 -2.02 10.86 10.41
CA LEU A 93 -0.68 10.28 10.26
C LEU A 93 -0.03 10.71 8.94
N VAL A 94 -0.77 10.59 7.84
CA VAL A 94 -0.30 11.00 6.50
C VAL A 94 0.06 12.49 6.48
N LYS A 95 -0.80 13.32 7.08
CA LYS A 95 -0.56 14.76 7.20
C LYS A 95 0.64 15.08 8.09
N ALA A 96 0.84 14.34 9.18
CA ALA A 96 1.98 14.54 10.08
C ALA A 96 3.31 14.07 9.49
N ALA A 97 3.28 13.03 8.65
CA ALA A 97 4.46 12.51 7.94
C ALA A 97 4.89 13.39 6.76
N THR A 98 4.04 14.34 6.33
CA THR A 98 4.28 15.23 5.19
C THR A 98 4.91 16.56 5.65
N PRO A 99 6.15 16.90 5.20
CA PRO A 99 6.75 18.20 5.45
C PRO A 99 5.93 19.36 4.86
N ARG A 100 5.99 20.54 5.48
CA ARG A 100 5.25 21.74 5.02
C ARG A 100 5.61 22.20 3.60
N GLU A 101 6.82 21.90 3.15
CA GLU A 101 7.36 22.29 1.83
C GLU A 101 7.13 21.24 0.73
N SER A 102 6.44 20.14 1.05
CA SER A 102 6.17 19.06 0.09
C SER A 102 4.73 19.06 -0.41
N LYS A 103 4.48 18.33 -1.51
CA LYS A 103 3.14 18.13 -2.06
C LYS A 103 2.20 17.56 -0.99
N LYS A 104 0.98 18.06 -0.94
CA LYS A 104 -0.01 17.62 0.06
C LYS A 104 -0.50 16.22 -0.26
N TYR A 105 -0.37 15.29 0.67
CA TYR A 105 -0.98 13.97 0.52
C TYR A 105 -2.47 14.03 0.89
N VAL A 106 -3.32 13.56 -0.02
CA VAL A 106 -4.77 13.44 0.15
C VAL A 106 -5.14 11.97 0.09
N LEU A 107 -5.71 11.44 1.17
CA LEU A 107 -6.14 10.04 1.26
C LEU A 107 -7.65 9.94 1.04
N GLU A 108 -8.03 9.26 -0.03
CA GLU A 108 -9.41 8.87 -0.34
C GLU A 108 -9.60 7.37 -0.16
N ILE A 109 -10.73 6.99 0.43
CA ILE A 109 -11.14 5.59 0.60
C ILE A 109 -12.45 5.45 -0.17
N LYS A 110 -12.48 4.56 -1.18
CA LYS A 110 -13.61 4.34 -2.07
C LYS A 110 -13.94 2.85 -2.14
N GLU A 111 -15.18 2.57 -2.49
CA GLU A 111 -15.63 1.22 -2.79
C GLU A 111 -15.19 0.82 -4.20
N LYS A 112 -14.75 -0.43 -4.35
CA LYS A 112 -14.45 -1.05 -5.64
C LYS A 112 -15.77 -1.49 -6.28
N ASN A 113 -16.23 -0.72 -7.27
CA ASN A 113 -17.42 -1.02 -8.07
C ASN A 113 -17.14 -2.02 -9.19
#